data_AF-A0A453D4N3-F1
#
_entry.id   AF-A0A453D4N3-F1
#
_cell.length_a   1.000
_cell.length_b   1.000
_cell.length_c   1.000
_cell.angle_alpha   90.00
_cell.angle_beta   90.00
_cell.angle_gamma   90.00
#
_symmetry.space_group_name_H-M   'P 1'
#
loop_
_entity.id
_entity.type
_entity.pdbx_description
1 polymer ?
#
loop_
_entity_poly.entity_id
_entity_poly.type
_entity_poly.pdbx_seq_one_letter_code
_entity_poly.pdbx_strand_id
1 'polypeptide(L)'
;MDVVKAAQLSGRTLEKVVVHPLVLLSIVDHYNRVARDTRKRVVGVLLGTSSRGVVDVTNSYAVPFEEDDKDPRIWFLDHNYHESMFSMFKRINAKEHVVGWYSTGPKLKENDLDVHALFTNYVPNPVLVIIDVQPKELGIPTKAYYAVEEVKENATQKSQKVFVHVPSEIAAHEVEEIGVEHLLRDVKDTTISTLATEVMFHKN
;
A
#
# COMPACT_ATOMS: atom_id res chain seq x y z
N MET A 1 -5.74 3.73 -32.07
CA MET A 1 -5.17 2.39 -31.86
C MET A 1 -3.69 2.62 -31.66
N ASP A 2 -3.28 2.93 -30.43
CA ASP A 2 -1.87 3.08 -30.09
C ASP A 2 -1.55 1.95 -29.11
N VAL A 3 -0.96 0.89 -29.65
CA VAL A 3 -0.52 -0.26 -28.85
C VAL A 3 0.85 0.11 -28.29
N VAL A 4 0.84 0.81 -27.16
CA VAL A 4 2.03 1.14 -26.40
C VAL A 4 2.67 -0.18 -25.92
N LYS A 5 3.85 -0.52 -26.45
CA LYS A 5 4.63 -1.66 -25.97
C LYS A 5 5.40 -1.24 -24.72
N ALA A 6 4.82 -1.49 -23.54
CA ALA A 6 5.57 -1.49 -22.29
C ALA A 6 6.53 -2.70 -22.32
N ALA A 7 7.84 -2.43 -22.38
CA ALA A 7 8.85 -3.47 -22.38
C ALA A 7 9.30 -3.72 -20.94
N GLN A 8 9.05 -4.92 -20.42
CA GLN A 8 9.51 -5.31 -19.10
C GLN A 8 10.99 -5.69 -19.17
N LEU A 9 11.85 -4.93 -18.49
CA LEU A 9 13.25 -5.32 -18.26
C LEU A 9 13.27 -6.49 -17.27
N SER A 10 13.34 -7.70 -17.82
CA SER A 10 13.70 -8.94 -17.11
C SER A 10 12.98 -9.18 -15.78
N GLY A 11 11.75 -9.67 -15.84
CA GLY A 11 11.01 -10.18 -14.68
C GLY A 11 9.62 -10.61 -15.09
N ARG A 12 9.05 -11.64 -14.46
CA ARG A 12 7.65 -12.06 -14.72
C ARG A 12 6.70 -10.88 -14.53
N THR A 13 5.66 -10.82 -15.34
CA THR A 13 4.54 -9.87 -15.16
C THR A 13 3.93 -10.05 -13.78
N LEU A 14 3.77 -8.96 -13.04
CA LEU A 14 3.01 -8.98 -11.79
C LEU A 14 1.52 -9.09 -12.15
N GLU A 15 0.90 -10.20 -11.77
CA GLU A 15 -0.47 -10.52 -12.12
C GLU A 15 -1.46 -9.98 -11.08
N LYS A 16 -1.10 -10.07 -9.79
CA LYS A 16 -2.00 -9.72 -8.69
C LYS A 16 -1.24 -9.34 -7.43
N VAL A 17 -1.86 -8.48 -6.63
CA VAL A 17 -1.41 -8.13 -5.28
C VAL A 17 -2.50 -8.51 -4.28
N VAL A 18 -2.14 -9.30 -3.29
CA VAL A 18 -3.04 -9.72 -2.20
C VAL A 18 -2.63 -8.94 -0.95
N VAL A 19 -3.57 -8.19 -0.37
CA VAL A 19 -3.33 -7.40 0.84
C VAL A 19 -4.07 -8.03 2.00
N HIS A 20 -3.34 -8.39 3.06
CA HIS A 20 -3.93 -8.95 4.26
C HIS A 20 -4.65 -7.87 5.10
N PRO A 21 -5.82 -8.17 5.71
CA PRO A 21 -6.54 -7.24 6.58
C PRO A 21 -5.69 -6.58 7.67
N LEU A 22 -4.76 -7.31 8.29
CA LEU A 22 -3.83 -6.80 9.29
C LEU A 22 -3.03 -5.60 8.76
N VAL A 23 -2.62 -5.63 7.50
CA VAL A 23 -1.86 -4.56 6.85
C VAL A 23 -2.70 -3.31 6.72
N LEU A 24 -3.97 -3.45 6.33
CA LEU A 24 -4.90 -2.32 6.26
C LEU A 24 -5.11 -1.67 7.62
N LEU A 25 -5.35 -2.48 8.66
CA LEU A 25 -5.51 -2.00 10.03
C LEU A 25 -4.26 -1.27 10.52
N SER A 26 -3.07 -1.83 10.28
CA SER A 26 -1.78 -1.23 10.65
C SER A 26 -1.57 0.13 9.99
N ILE A 27 -1.88 0.25 8.70
CA ILE A 27 -1.65 1.47 7.92
C ILE A 27 -2.67 2.56 8.29
N VAL A 28 -3.91 2.19 8.56
CA VAL A 28 -4.93 3.12 9.07
C VAL A 28 -4.56 3.61 10.48
N ASP A 29 -4.07 2.74 11.38
CA ASP A 29 -3.57 3.15 12.69
C ASP A 29 -2.36 4.11 12.57
N HIS A 30 -1.41 3.79 11.69
CA HIS A 30 -0.27 4.66 11.41
C HIS A 30 -0.71 6.06 10.93
N TYR A 31 -1.63 6.11 9.96
CA TYR A 31 -2.20 7.37 9.49
C TYR A 31 -2.88 8.15 10.62
N ASN A 32 -3.68 7.46 11.45
CA ASN A 32 -4.41 8.08 12.55
C ASN A 32 -3.51 8.69 13.62
N ARG A 33 -2.33 8.10 13.87
CA ARG A 33 -1.36 8.59 14.85
C ARG A 33 -0.57 9.80 14.37
N VAL A 34 -0.23 9.84 13.09
CA VAL A 34 0.73 10.81 12.55
C VAL A 34 0.05 11.92 11.76
N ALA A 35 -0.96 11.57 10.96
CA ALA A 35 -1.41 12.41 9.87
C ALA A 35 -2.88 12.80 9.93
N ARG A 36 -3.69 12.27 10.86
CA ARG A 36 -5.14 12.51 10.95
C ARG A 36 -5.54 13.99 10.90
N ASP A 37 -4.81 14.83 11.63
CA ASP A 37 -5.08 16.27 11.73
C ASP A 37 -4.20 17.10 10.78
N THR A 38 -3.50 16.43 9.87
CA THR A 38 -2.60 17.04 8.89
C THR A 38 -3.06 16.74 7.47
N ARG A 39 -2.53 17.48 6.49
CA ARG A 39 -2.70 17.14 5.06
C ARG A 39 -1.58 16.24 4.53
N LYS A 40 -0.74 15.70 5.43
CA LYS A 40 0.40 14.87 5.07
C LYS A 40 -0.05 13.45 4.77
N ARG A 41 0.72 12.77 3.93
CA ARG A 41 0.63 11.33 3.79
C ARG A 41 1.64 10.64 4.68
N VAL A 42 1.31 9.41 5.05
CA VAL A 42 2.27 8.47 5.61
C VAL A 42 2.76 7.49 4.54
N VAL A 43 4.03 7.11 4.66
CA VAL A 43 4.71 6.13 3.84
C VAL A 43 5.28 5.05 4.75
N GLY A 44 5.35 3.82 4.24
CA GLY A 44 6.05 2.76 4.94
C GLY A 44 6.33 1.58 4.03
N VAL A 45 6.90 0.53 4.62
CA VAL A 45 7.37 -0.65 3.87
C VAL A 45 6.36 -1.77 3.97
N LEU A 46 6.22 -2.49 2.86
CA LEU A 46 5.41 -3.70 2.76
C LEU A 46 6.30 -4.93 2.84
N LEU A 47 5.93 -5.83 3.74
CA LEU A 47 6.56 -7.11 3.94
C LEU A 47 5.64 -8.24 3.49
N GLY A 48 6.24 -9.29 2.96
CA GLY A 48 5.49 -10.47 2.57
C GLY A 48 6.29 -11.41 1.70
N THR A 49 5.60 -12.06 0.77
CA THR A 49 6.22 -12.99 -0.17
C THR A 49 5.77 -12.72 -1.60
N SER A 50 6.71 -12.84 -2.55
CA SER A 50 6.41 -12.80 -3.98
C SER A 50 6.59 -14.19 -4.58
N SER A 51 5.54 -14.74 -5.22
CA SER A 51 5.57 -16.05 -5.86
C SER A 51 4.72 -16.07 -7.11
N ARG A 52 5.28 -16.57 -8.22
CA ARG A 52 4.55 -16.81 -9.49
C ARG A 52 3.75 -15.59 -10.00
N GLY A 53 4.25 -14.37 -9.83
CA GLY A 53 3.54 -13.16 -10.29
C GLY A 53 2.46 -12.67 -9.32
N VAL A 54 2.30 -13.32 -8.17
CA VAL A 54 1.45 -12.84 -7.07
C VAL A 54 2.34 -12.31 -5.95
N VAL A 55 1.99 -11.14 -5.43
CA VAL A 55 2.63 -10.57 -4.23
C VAL A 55 1.63 -10.65 -3.09
N ASP A 56 1.93 -11.49 -2.11
CA ASP A 56 1.18 -11.61 -0.87
C ASP A 56 1.79 -10.65 0.16
N VAL A 57 1.03 -9.64 0.55
CA VAL A 57 1.42 -8.60 1.50
C VAL A 57 0.83 -8.95 2.85
N THR A 58 1.64 -9.57 3.72
CA THR A 58 1.22 -10.10 5.02
C THR A 58 1.45 -9.12 6.16
N ASN A 59 2.43 -8.22 6.02
CA ASN A 59 2.83 -7.34 7.11
C ASN A 59 3.31 -5.98 6.58
N SER A 60 3.40 -4.98 7.46
CA SER A 60 3.88 -3.65 7.12
C SER A 60 4.43 -2.91 8.32
N TYR A 61 5.27 -1.92 8.09
CA TYR A 61 5.70 -0.99 9.15
C TYR A 61 5.89 0.42 8.61
N ALA A 62 5.66 1.39 9.50
CA ALA A 62 5.87 2.80 9.28
C ALA A 62 7.37 3.13 9.11
N VAL A 63 7.71 4.05 8.21
CA VAL A 63 9.04 4.65 8.13
C VAL A 63 8.89 6.16 8.29
N PRO A 64 9.76 6.83 9.06
CA PRO A 64 9.80 8.29 9.10
C PRO A 64 9.95 8.86 7.70
N PHE A 65 8.94 9.60 7.27
CA PHE A 65 8.85 10.18 5.94
C PHE A 65 8.37 11.62 6.04
N GLU A 66 9.09 12.52 5.39
CA GLU A 66 8.70 13.93 5.27
C GLU A 66 8.78 14.36 3.81
N GLU A 67 7.85 15.19 3.39
CA GLU A 67 7.86 15.80 2.07
C GLU A 67 7.46 17.27 2.20
N ASP A 68 8.02 18.11 1.33
CA ASP A 68 7.66 19.51 1.26
C ASP A 68 6.35 19.70 0.48
N ASP A 69 5.43 20.50 1.02
CA ASP A 69 4.13 20.75 0.41
C ASP A 69 4.21 21.62 -0.87
N LYS A 70 5.33 22.33 -1.09
CA LYS A 70 5.51 23.27 -2.21
C LYS A 70 6.39 22.71 -3.32
N ASP A 71 7.48 22.01 -2.99
CA ASP A 71 8.35 21.34 -3.95
C ASP A 71 8.34 19.82 -3.76
N PRO A 72 7.63 19.06 -4.63
CA PRO A 72 7.55 17.61 -4.54
C PRO A 72 8.91 16.89 -4.58
N ARG A 73 9.94 17.53 -5.15
CA ARG A 73 11.29 16.95 -5.25
C ARG A 73 12.02 16.91 -3.92
N ILE A 74 11.57 17.68 -2.93
CA ILE A 74 12.14 17.72 -1.60
C ILE A 74 11.36 16.75 -0.71
N TRP A 75 11.96 15.59 -0.48
CA TRP A 75 11.43 14.58 0.42
C TRP A 75 12.55 13.86 1.14
N PHE A 76 12.22 13.27 2.28
CA PHE A 76 13.13 12.56 3.17
C PHE A 76 12.50 11.24 3.58
N LEU A 77 13.28 10.17 3.53
CA LEU A 77 12.94 8.84 4.04
C LEU A 77 14.12 8.34 4.86
N ASP A 78 13.87 7.94 6.10
CA ASP A 78 14.94 7.44 6.98
C ASP A 78 15.34 5.99 6.62
N HIS A 79 16.39 5.88 5.81
CA HIS A 79 16.97 4.61 5.39
C HIS A 79 17.59 3.82 6.57
N ASN A 80 18.17 4.49 7.56
CA ASN A 80 18.80 3.82 8.71
C ASN A 80 17.73 3.16 9.58
N TYR A 81 16.60 3.84 9.76
CA TYR A 81 15.44 3.27 10.44
C TYR A 81 14.91 2.06 9.68
N HIS A 82 14.77 2.16 8.35
CA HIS A 82 14.32 1.06 7.51
C HIS A 82 15.22 -0.19 7.64
N GLU A 83 16.54 -0.05 7.50
CA GLU A 83 17.49 -1.17 7.65
C GLU A 83 17.40 -1.84 9.03
N SER A 84 17.37 -1.01 10.08
CA SER A 84 17.28 -1.50 11.46
C SER A 84 15.98 -2.28 11.68
N MET A 85 14.86 -1.73 11.22
CA MET A 85 13.54 -2.33 11.41
C MET A 85 13.37 -3.58 10.56
N PHE A 86 13.83 -3.56 9.30
CA PHE A 86 13.83 -4.75 8.44
C PHE A 86 14.64 -5.90 9.05
N SER A 87 15.81 -5.60 9.61
CA SER A 87 16.63 -6.59 10.33
C SER A 87 15.89 -7.22 11.51
N MET A 88 15.13 -6.43 12.28
CA MET A 88 14.32 -6.95 13.40
C MET A 88 13.20 -7.88 12.91
N PHE A 89 12.43 -7.47 11.90
CA PHE A 89 11.37 -8.30 11.33
C PHE A 89 11.90 -9.62 10.77
N LYS A 90 13.05 -9.58 10.09
CA LYS A 90 13.69 -10.78 9.53
C LYS A 90 14.14 -11.78 10.60
N ARG A 91 14.46 -11.31 11.82
CA ARG A 91 14.77 -12.19 12.97
C ARG A 91 13.54 -12.88 13.54
N ILE A 92 12.36 -12.28 13.40
CA ILE A 92 11.09 -12.84 13.87
C ILE A 92 10.53 -13.80 12.83
N ASN A 93 10.51 -13.40 11.56
CA ASN A 93 10.02 -14.20 10.46
C ASN A 93 10.95 -14.12 9.24
N ALA A 94 11.79 -15.16 9.08
CA ALA A 94 12.77 -15.21 7.99
C ALA A 94 12.15 -15.40 6.59
N LYS A 95 10.86 -15.76 6.49
CA LYS A 95 10.17 -15.94 5.20
C LYS A 95 9.73 -14.61 4.61
N GLU A 96 9.47 -13.61 5.45
CA GLU A 96 9.05 -12.28 5.01
C GLU A 96 10.25 -11.48 4.50
N HIS A 97 10.06 -10.84 3.35
CA HIS A 97 11.01 -9.91 2.77
C HIS A 97 10.29 -8.64 2.30
N VAL A 98 11.06 -7.61 1.96
CA VAL A 98 10.52 -6.40 1.34
C VAL A 98 9.92 -6.76 0.00
N VAL A 99 8.62 -6.55 -0.17
CA VAL A 99 7.91 -6.75 -1.44
C VAL A 99 7.54 -5.42 -2.10
N GLY A 100 7.66 -4.32 -1.37
CA GLY A 100 7.29 -3.01 -1.86
C GLY A 100 7.12 -2.01 -0.73
N TRP A 101 6.31 -1.00 -1.00
CA TRP A 101 6.01 0.09 -0.07
C TRP A 101 4.58 0.56 -0.25
N TYR A 102 4.05 1.21 0.78
CA TYR A 102 2.72 1.79 0.75
C TYR A 102 2.78 3.30 0.91
N SER A 103 1.76 3.94 0.36
CA SER A 103 1.47 5.34 0.60
C SER A 103 0.00 5.50 0.93
N THR A 104 -0.28 6.39 1.88
CA THR A 104 -1.65 6.83 2.15
C THR A 104 -1.94 8.07 1.33
N GLY A 105 -3.04 8.11 0.62
CA GLY A 105 -3.37 9.27 -0.20
C GLY A 105 -4.36 8.89 -1.27
N PRO A 106 -5.18 9.82 -1.76
CA PRO A 106 -6.18 9.45 -2.74
C PRO A 106 -5.55 9.16 -4.12
N LYS A 107 -4.35 9.69 -4.41
CA LYS A 107 -3.71 9.67 -5.74
C LYS A 107 -2.18 9.60 -5.67
N LEU A 108 -1.58 9.11 -6.77
CA LEU A 108 -0.14 9.15 -7.03
C LEU A 108 0.39 10.58 -7.04
N LYS A 109 1.63 10.76 -6.57
CA LYS A 109 2.41 12.01 -6.62
C LYS A 109 3.61 11.85 -7.54
N GLU A 110 4.16 12.96 -8.02
CA GLU A 110 5.29 12.97 -8.96
C GLU A 110 6.57 12.35 -8.37
N ASN A 111 6.81 12.56 -7.07
CA ASN A 111 7.95 12.02 -6.34
C ASN A 111 7.85 10.52 -6.04
N ASP A 112 6.71 9.88 -6.31
CA ASP A 112 6.54 8.45 -6.04
C ASP A 112 7.48 7.59 -6.88
N LEU A 113 7.85 8.03 -8.09
CA LEU A 113 8.83 7.33 -8.91
C LEU A 113 10.24 7.38 -8.27
N ASP A 114 10.60 8.50 -7.66
CA ASP A 114 11.88 8.67 -6.99
C ASP A 114 11.94 7.83 -5.71
N VAL A 115 10.85 7.84 -4.92
CA VAL A 115 10.72 6.99 -3.73
C VAL A 115 10.75 5.51 -4.13
N HIS A 116 10.04 5.13 -5.18
CA HIS A 116 10.00 3.75 -5.68
C HIS A 116 11.37 3.25 -6.14
N ALA A 117 12.20 4.11 -6.72
CA ALA A 117 13.57 3.76 -7.12
C ALA A 117 14.45 3.34 -5.94
N LEU A 118 14.21 3.87 -4.72
CA LEU A 118 14.92 3.40 -3.52
C LEU A 118 14.60 1.94 -3.21
N PHE A 119 13.33 1.55 -3.37
CA PHE A 119 12.87 0.19 -3.08
C PHE A 119 13.37 -0.85 -4.08
N THR A 120 13.75 -0.41 -5.30
CA THR A 120 14.36 -1.30 -6.31
C THR A 120 15.71 -1.88 -5.84
N ASN A 121 16.39 -1.23 -4.89
CA ASN A 121 17.63 -1.75 -4.30
C ASN A 121 17.39 -2.97 -3.38
N TYR A 122 16.16 -3.15 -2.89
CA TYR A 122 15.79 -4.22 -1.97
C TYR A 122 15.11 -5.40 -2.67
N VAL A 123 14.29 -5.10 -3.67
CA VAL A 123 13.53 -6.08 -4.42
C VAL A 123 13.49 -5.68 -5.90
N PRO A 124 13.70 -6.62 -6.85
CA PRO A 124 13.78 -6.28 -8.27
C PRO A 124 12.50 -5.65 -8.84
N ASN A 125 11.33 -6.07 -8.33
CA ASN A 125 10.02 -5.59 -8.78
C ASN A 125 9.20 -5.16 -7.55
N PRO A 126 9.48 -3.98 -6.96
CA PRO A 126 8.72 -3.51 -5.83
C PRO A 126 7.30 -3.15 -6.26
N VAL A 127 6.35 -3.34 -5.36
CA VAL A 127 4.96 -2.91 -5.54
C VAL A 127 4.72 -1.62 -4.75
N LEU A 128 4.04 -0.65 -5.35
CA LEU A 128 3.43 0.46 -4.64
C LEU A 128 1.97 0.14 -4.38
N VAL A 129 1.55 0.09 -3.11
CA VAL A 129 0.13 0.00 -2.75
C VAL A 129 -0.33 1.33 -2.17
N ILE A 130 -1.26 1.99 -2.86
CA ILE A 130 -1.96 3.16 -2.35
C ILE A 130 -3.17 2.69 -1.58
N ILE A 131 -3.27 3.12 -0.32
CA ILE A 131 -4.40 2.81 0.56
C ILE A 131 -5.17 4.09 0.83
N ASP A 132 -6.46 4.06 0.48
CA ASP A 132 -7.40 5.11 0.83
C ASP A 132 -7.86 4.91 2.28
N VAL A 133 -7.38 5.79 3.15
CA VAL A 133 -7.71 5.81 4.58
C VAL A 133 -9.06 6.48 4.86
N GLN A 134 -9.65 7.17 3.87
CA GLN A 134 -10.96 7.81 3.96
C GLN A 134 -11.80 7.46 2.72
N PRO A 135 -12.14 6.18 2.52
CA PRO A 135 -12.83 5.73 1.32
C PRO A 135 -14.21 6.37 1.23
N LYS A 136 -14.44 7.12 0.15
CA LYS A 136 -15.75 7.74 -0.16
C LYS A 136 -16.63 6.86 -1.04
N GLU A 137 -16.02 5.94 -1.77
CA GLU A 137 -16.68 5.05 -2.72
C GLU A 137 -16.80 3.65 -2.13
N LEU A 138 -17.90 2.95 -2.43
CA LEU A 138 -18.01 1.52 -2.12
C LEU A 138 -17.05 0.75 -3.03
N GLY A 139 -16.07 0.08 -2.44
CA GLY A 139 -15.08 -0.70 -3.16
C GLY A 139 -13.92 -1.12 -2.28
N ILE A 140 -12.92 -1.75 -2.89
CA ILE A 140 -11.67 -2.11 -2.21
C ILE A 140 -10.84 -0.82 -2.06
N PRO A 141 -10.40 -0.44 -0.84
CA PRO A 141 -9.69 0.81 -0.60
C PRO A 141 -8.20 0.76 -1.02
N THR A 142 -7.81 -0.20 -1.85
CA THR A 142 -6.42 -0.43 -2.26
C THR A 142 -6.26 -0.29 -3.76
N LYS A 143 -5.18 0.36 -4.19
CA LYS A 143 -4.75 0.40 -5.59
C LYS A 143 -3.28 0.02 -5.67
N ALA A 144 -2.97 -1.02 -6.42
CA ALA A 144 -1.59 -1.48 -6.57
C ALA A 144 -0.99 -1.05 -7.91
N TYR A 145 0.29 -0.72 -7.89
CA TYR A 145 1.06 -0.28 -9.04
C TYR A 145 2.47 -0.89 -9.01
N TYR A 146 3.06 -1.06 -10.19
CA TYR A 146 4.48 -1.37 -10.36
C TYR A 146 5.07 -0.48 -11.45
N ALA A 147 6.37 -0.22 -11.40
CA ALA A 147 7.03 0.60 -12.40
C ALA A 147 7.45 -0.23 -13.61
N VAL A 148 7.16 0.28 -14.81
CA VAL A 148 7.67 -0.25 -16.09
C VAL A 148 8.42 0.84 -16.83
N GLU A 149 9.41 0.44 -17.63
CA GLU A 149 10.05 1.34 -18.57
C GLU A 149 9.22 1.41 -19.86
N GLU A 150 8.72 2.61 -20.14
CA GLU A 150 8.05 2.90 -21.39
C GLU A 150 9.10 3.38 -22.39
N VAL A 151 9.33 2.57 -23.43
CA VAL A 151 10.16 2.94 -24.57
C VAL A 151 9.26 3.59 -25.60
N LYS A 152 9.35 4.91 -25.73
CA LYS A 152 8.64 5.63 -26.81
C LYS A 152 9.32 5.32 -28.14
N GLU A 153 8.52 5.01 -29.17
CA GLU A 153 9.01 4.62 -30.51
C GLU A 153 9.81 5.73 -31.23
N ASN A 154 9.74 6.97 -30.74
CA ASN A 154 10.56 8.07 -31.24
C ASN A 154 11.97 8.00 -30.62
N ALA A 155 12.93 7.49 -31.40
CA ALA A 155 14.33 7.17 -31.07
C ALA A 155 15.21 8.28 -30.44
N THR A 156 14.65 9.42 -30.03
CA THR A 156 15.36 10.56 -29.43
C THR A 156 14.93 10.89 -28.00
N GLN A 157 13.86 10.30 -27.46
CA GLN A 157 13.46 10.52 -26.07
C GLN A 157 13.98 9.39 -25.17
N LYS A 158 14.59 9.76 -24.04
CA LYS A 158 15.03 8.82 -22.99
C LYS A 158 13.83 7.97 -22.52
N SER A 159 14.07 6.70 -22.22
CA SER A 159 13.05 5.83 -21.61
C SER A 159 12.52 6.48 -20.33
N GLN A 160 11.20 6.44 -20.15
CA GLN A 160 10.54 7.01 -18.97
C GLN A 160 9.92 5.88 -18.16
N LYS A 161 10.11 5.92 -16.83
CA LYS A 161 9.42 4.99 -15.92
C LYS A 161 8.01 5.49 -15.66
N VAL A 162 7.04 4.59 -15.76
CA VAL A 162 5.62 4.86 -15.50
C VAL A 162 5.03 3.79 -14.60
N PHE A 163 4.07 4.18 -13.77
CA PHE A 163 3.31 3.23 -12.96
C PHE A 163 2.18 2.60 -13.77
N VAL A 164 2.15 1.27 -13.77
CA VAL A 164 1.06 0.48 -14.35
C VAL A 164 0.25 -0.13 -13.22
N HIS A 165 -1.07 0.00 -13.31
CA HIS A 165 -2.00 -0.55 -12.34
C HIS A 165 -2.02 -2.08 -12.40
N VAL A 166 -2.08 -2.72 -11.23
CA VAL A 166 -2.21 -4.17 -11.09
C VAL A 166 -3.43 -4.47 -10.23
N PRO A 167 -4.23 -5.49 -10.58
CA PRO A 167 -5.35 -5.93 -9.75
C PRO A 167 -4.92 -6.22 -8.31
N SER A 168 -5.61 -5.60 -7.35
CA SER A 168 -5.44 -5.87 -5.93
C SER A 168 -6.68 -6.51 -5.33
N GLU A 169 -6.51 -7.47 -4.44
CA GLU A 169 -7.59 -8.05 -3.63
C GLU A 169 -7.23 -8.08 -2.15
N ILE A 170 -8.23 -8.25 -1.30
CA ILE A 170 -8.05 -8.49 0.13
C ILE A 170 -8.30 -9.98 0.36
N ALA A 171 -7.31 -10.67 0.91
CA ALA A 171 -7.47 -12.06 1.35
C ALA A 171 -6.77 -12.24 2.69
N ALA A 172 -7.25 -13.20 3.48
CA ALA A 172 -6.76 -13.48 4.82
C ALA A 172 -6.36 -14.95 4.92
N HIS A 173 -5.45 -15.26 5.84
CA HIS A 173 -5.28 -16.63 6.30
C HIS A 173 -6.45 -17.05 7.19
N GLU A 174 -6.73 -18.35 7.31
CA GLU A 174 -7.84 -18.87 8.13
C GLU A 174 -7.87 -18.29 9.56
N VAL A 175 -6.70 -18.18 10.19
CA VAL A 175 -6.58 -17.59 11.54
C VAL A 175 -6.91 -16.10 11.59
N GLU A 176 -6.57 -15.36 10.53
CA GLU A 176 -6.84 -13.93 10.40
C GLU A 176 -8.31 -13.68 10.05
N GLU A 177 -8.89 -14.53 9.20
CA GLU A 177 -10.31 -14.48 8.84
C GLU A 177 -11.20 -14.63 10.08
N ILE A 178 -10.91 -15.60 10.96
CA ILE A 178 -11.64 -15.76 12.23
C ILE A 178 -11.51 -14.51 13.11
N GLY A 179 -10.31 -13.92 13.17
CA GLY A 179 -10.07 -12.69 13.93
C GLY A 179 -10.87 -11.51 13.40
N VAL A 180 -10.89 -11.32 12.08
CA VAL A 180 -11.68 -10.28 11.40
C VAL A 180 -13.18 -10.51 11.61
N GLU A 181 -13.65 -11.74 11.47
CA GLU A 181 -15.06 -12.07 11.71
C GLU A 181 -15.47 -11.75 13.15
N HIS A 182 -14.61 -12.07 14.13
CA HIS A 182 -14.85 -11.75 15.53
C HIS A 182 -14.98 -10.24 15.76
N LEU A 183 -14.04 -9.44 15.24
CA LEU A 183 -14.09 -7.97 15.34
C LEU A 183 -15.37 -7.39 14.72
N LEU A 184 -15.86 -7.99 13.62
CA LEU A 184 -17.07 -7.53 12.96
C LEU A 184 -18.36 -7.84 13.72
N ARG A 185 -18.38 -8.84 14.61
CA ARG A 185 -19.55 -9.13 15.46
C ARG A 185 -19.82 -7.97 16.42
N ASP A 186 -18.78 -7.46 17.07
CA ASP A 186 -18.89 -6.35 18.03
C ASP A 186 -19.39 -5.05 17.37
N VAL A 187 -18.97 -4.79 16.12
CA VAL A 187 -19.42 -3.60 15.35
C VAL A 187 -20.87 -3.73 14.91
N LYS A 188 -21.31 -4.94 14.51
CA LYS A 188 -22.71 -5.20 14.13
C LYS A 188 -23.65 -5.03 15.32
N ASP A 189 -23.28 -5.51 16.49
CA ASP A 189 -24.08 -5.34 17.71
C ASP A 189 -24.15 -3.86 18.15
N THR A 190 -23.05 -3.11 17.98
CA THR A 190 -23.01 -1.67 18.30
C THR A 190 -23.91 -0.86 17.36
N THR A 191 -23.92 -1.16 16.06
CA THR A 191 -24.77 -0.47 15.08
C THR A 191 -26.25 -0.81 15.22
N ILE A 192 -26.59 -2.04 15.63
CA ILE A 192 -27.96 -2.41 15.98
C ILE A 192 -28.41 -1.66 17.25
N SER A 193 -27.53 -1.51 18.24
CA SER A 193 -27.83 -0.81 19.49
C SER A 193 -28.06 0.69 19.29
N THR A 194 -27.28 1.37 18.45
CA THR A 194 -27.50 2.80 18.12
C THR A 194 -28.79 3.02 17.32
N LEU A 195 -29.09 2.18 16.32
CA LEU A 195 -30.37 2.25 15.59
C LEU A 195 -31.58 1.97 16.49
N ALA A 196 -31.48 0.98 17.37
CA ALA A 196 -32.54 0.68 18.35
C ALA A 196 -32.77 1.86 19.32
N THR A 197 -31.70 2.57 19.69
CA THR A 197 -31.77 3.75 20.54
C THR A 197 -32.43 4.92 19.80
N GLU A 198 -32.07 5.22 18.55
CA GLU A 198 -32.69 6.29 17.75
C GLU A 198 -34.17 6.05 17.44
N VAL A 199 -34.57 4.81 17.16
CA VAL A 199 -35.98 4.45 16.90
C VAL A 199 -36.84 4.59 18.17
N MET A 200 -36.28 4.37 19.37
CA MET A 200 -36.99 4.61 20.63
C MET A 200 -37.20 6.11 20.90
N PHE A 201 -36.26 6.98 20.54
CA PHE A 201 -36.41 8.43 20.72
C PHE A 201 -37.40 9.08 19.73
N HIS A 202 -37.68 8.46 18.59
CA HIS A 202 -38.65 8.96 17.60
C HIS A 202 -40.10 8.52 17.84
N LYS A 203 -40.37 7.74 18.91
CA LYS A 203 -41.70 7.20 19.25
C LYS A 203 -42.39 7.88 20.44
N ASN A 204 -41.86 9.00 20.94
CA ASN A 204 -42.49 9.83 21.99
C ASN A 204 -42.84 11.21 21.47
#